data_AF-X0TZB0-F1
#
_entry.id   AF-X0TZB0-F1
#
_cell.length_a   1.000
_cell.length_b   1.000
_cell.length_c   1.000
_cell.angle_alpha   90.00
_cell.angle_beta   90.00
_cell.angle_gamma   90.00
#
_symmetry.space_group_name_H-M   'P 1'
#
loop_
_entity.id
_entity.type
_entity.pdbx_description
1 polymer ?
#
loop_
_entity_poly.entity_id
_entity_poly.type
_entity_poly.pdbx_seq_one_letter_code
_entity_poly.pdbx_strand_id
1 'polypeptide(L)'
;MTTIMTDVLVIGAGLAGERTAVEAAAHGLQVIMLSLVPPRRSHSVASQGGMQAALGNMAKSAGDSSDVHFEDTVRGADWGCEQDVVRLFVSLAPVAVRQMA
;
A
#
# COMPACT_ATOMS: atom_id res chain seq x y z
N MET A 1 -21.86 -24.52 -17.05
CA MET A 1 -20.88 -23.42 -16.83
C MET A 1 -21.32 -22.68 -15.58
N THR A 2 -20.42 -22.50 -14.61
CA THR A 2 -20.72 -21.76 -13.38
C THR A 2 -20.16 -20.35 -13.52
N THR A 3 -20.98 -19.35 -13.21
CA THR A 3 -20.60 -17.93 -13.27
C THR A 3 -20.85 -17.32 -11.89
N ILE A 4 -19.87 -16.56 -11.39
CA ILE A 4 -19.94 -15.83 -10.12
C ILE A 4 -19.79 -14.36 -10.45
N MET A 5 -20.67 -13.52 -9.92
CA MET A 5 -20.71 -12.07 -10.15
C MET A 5 -20.38 -11.33 -8.87
N THR A 6 -19.68 -10.20 -9.01
CA THR A 6 -19.34 -9.27 -7.93
C THR A 6 -19.07 -7.90 -8.54
N ASP A 7 -19.19 -6.82 -7.76
CA ASP A 7 -18.86 -5.48 -8.26
C ASP A 7 -17.35 -5.29 -8.42
N VAL A 8 -16.56 -5.80 -7.44
CA VAL A 8 -15.10 -5.77 -7.47
C VAL A 8 -14.51 -7.16 -7.22
N LEU A 9 -13.72 -7.65 -8.16
CA LEU A 9 -12.95 -8.88 -8.03
C LEU A 9 -11.48 -8.54 -7.73
N VAL A 10 -10.97 -9.03 -6.60
CA VAL A 10 -9.56 -8.89 -6.22
C VAL A 10 -8.89 -10.27 -6.31
N ILE A 11 -7.80 -10.35 -7.07
CA ILE A 11 -7.00 -11.58 -7.20
C ILE A 11 -5.70 -11.42 -6.40
N GLY A 12 -5.65 -12.08 -5.24
CA GLY A 12 -4.56 -12.03 -4.27
C GLY A 12 -5.00 -11.36 -2.95
N ALA A 13 -4.87 -12.07 -1.82
CA ALA A 13 -5.22 -11.55 -0.49
C ALA A 13 -3.96 -11.27 0.35
N GLY A 14 -3.00 -10.53 -0.22
CA GLY A 14 -1.92 -9.88 0.53
C GLY A 14 -2.28 -8.44 0.91
N LEU A 15 -1.33 -7.66 1.45
CA LEU A 15 -1.58 -6.28 1.91
C LEU A 15 -2.32 -5.42 0.89
N ALA A 16 -1.88 -5.41 -0.37
CA ALA A 16 -2.50 -4.60 -1.42
C ALA A 16 -3.95 -5.03 -1.73
N GLY A 17 -4.19 -6.34 -1.81
CA GLY A 17 -5.50 -6.89 -2.13
C GLY A 17 -6.51 -6.70 -1.00
N GLU A 18 -6.13 -7.00 0.23
CA GLU A 18 -6.98 -6.76 1.40
C GLU A 18 -7.29 -5.27 1.56
N ARG A 19 -6.30 -4.38 1.41
CA ARG A 19 -6.53 -2.92 1.52
C ARG A 19 -7.49 -2.41 0.45
N THR A 20 -7.38 -2.92 -0.77
CA THR A 20 -8.30 -2.60 -1.89
C THR A 20 -9.71 -3.09 -1.59
N ALA A 21 -9.84 -4.33 -1.10
CA ALA A 21 -11.13 -4.91 -0.75
C ALA A 21 -11.81 -4.14 0.38
N VAL A 22 -11.05 -3.70 1.40
CA VAL A 22 -11.57 -2.86 2.48
C VAL A 22 -12.11 -1.53 1.95
N GLU A 23 -11.39 -0.83 1.05
CA GLU A 23 -11.90 0.41 0.48
C GLU A 23 -13.16 0.20 -0.36
N ALA A 24 -13.16 -0.80 -1.24
CA ALA A 24 -14.32 -1.07 -2.09
C ALA A 24 -15.56 -1.43 -1.25
N ALA A 25 -15.39 -2.29 -0.24
CA ALA A 25 -16.47 -2.65 0.67
C ALA A 25 -16.95 -1.46 1.53
N ALA A 26 -16.05 -0.56 1.94
CA ALA A 26 -16.42 0.66 2.67
C ALA A 26 -17.31 1.60 1.84
N HIS A 27 -17.22 1.52 0.51
CA HIS A 27 -18.09 2.26 -0.42
C HIS A 27 -19.34 1.47 -0.84
N GLY A 28 -19.66 0.37 -0.13
CA GLY A 28 -20.89 -0.40 -0.33
C GLY A 28 -20.86 -1.38 -1.51
N LEU A 29 -19.69 -1.64 -2.10
CA LEU A 29 -19.55 -2.57 -3.22
C LEU A 29 -19.42 -4.02 -2.72
N GLN A 30 -20.02 -4.96 -3.44
CA GLN A 30 -19.78 -6.38 -3.23
C GLN A 30 -18.38 -6.74 -3.74
N VAL A 31 -17.52 -7.25 -2.85
CA VAL A 31 -16.15 -7.63 -3.17
C VAL A 31 -15.95 -9.14 -3.01
N ILE A 32 -15.33 -9.77 -4.00
CA ILE A 32 -14.79 -11.14 -3.87
C ILE A 32 -13.27 -11.06 -3.92
N MET A 33 -12.62 -11.67 -2.92
CA MET A 33 -11.18 -11.89 -2.92
C MET A 33 -10.87 -13.35 -3.21
N LEU A 34 -10.04 -13.59 -4.22
CA LEU A 34 -9.47 -14.90 -4.50
C LEU A 34 -8.03 -14.95 -3.98
N SER A 35 -7.64 -16.06 -3.37
CA SER A 35 -6.27 -16.24 -2.88
C SER A 35 -5.87 -17.70 -2.97
N LEU A 36 -4.61 -17.95 -3.35
CA LEU A 36 -4.04 -19.30 -3.40
C LEU A 36 -3.89 -19.92 -2.02
N VAL A 37 -3.68 -19.09 -1.00
CA VAL A 37 -3.50 -19.50 0.40
C VAL A 37 -4.34 -18.59 1.31
N PRO A 38 -4.63 -18.99 2.56
CA PRO A 38 -5.28 -18.12 3.52
C PRO A 38 -4.55 -16.76 3.64
N PRO A 39 -5.26 -15.62 3.70
CA PRO A 39 -4.65 -14.28 3.57
C PRO A 39 -3.49 -14.00 4.54
N ARG A 40 -3.61 -14.48 5.79
CA ARG A 40 -2.58 -14.39 6.83
C ARG A 40 -1.31 -15.22 6.56
N ARG A 41 -1.28 -15.99 5.47
CA ARG A 41 -0.11 -16.72 4.97
C ARG A 41 0.40 -16.15 3.65
N SER A 42 -0.09 -14.99 3.22
CA SER A 42 0.51 -14.23 2.14
C SER A 42 1.95 -13.83 2.49
N HIS A 43 2.78 -13.60 1.48
CA HIS A 43 4.19 -13.25 1.72
C HIS A 43 4.37 -11.92 2.47
N SER A 44 3.35 -11.06 2.48
CA SER A 44 3.35 -9.82 3.27
C SER A 44 3.62 -10.06 4.77
N VAL A 45 3.23 -11.21 5.31
CA VAL A 45 3.48 -11.55 6.74
C VAL A 45 4.96 -11.73 7.06
N ALA A 46 5.81 -11.97 6.05
CA ALA A 46 7.24 -12.18 6.24
C ALA A 46 8.03 -10.87 6.44
N SER A 47 7.39 -9.70 6.28
CA SER A 47 8.07 -8.41 6.44
C SER A 47 8.44 -8.16 7.91
N GLN A 48 9.72 -7.91 8.16
CA GLN A 48 10.27 -7.65 9.50
C GLN A 48 10.97 -6.29 9.62
N GLY A 49 11.26 -5.62 8.51
CA GLY A 49 12.01 -4.36 8.50
C GLY A 49 11.16 -3.18 8.97
N GLY A 50 10.08 -2.90 8.27
CA GLY A 50 9.18 -1.78 8.56
C GLY A 50 8.47 -1.26 7.31
N MET A 51 7.74 -0.16 7.48
CA MET A 51 7.09 0.59 6.40
C MET A 51 7.67 2.00 6.37
N GLN A 52 8.14 2.44 5.20
CA GLN A 52 8.73 3.76 5.03
C GLN A 52 7.64 4.83 4.86
N ALA A 53 7.66 5.87 5.71
CA ALA A 53 6.78 7.02 5.61
C ALA A 53 7.41 8.25 6.28
N ALA A 54 7.32 9.40 5.61
CA ALA A 54 7.87 10.67 6.10
C ALA A 54 6.99 11.27 7.21
N LEU A 55 7.12 10.73 8.43
CA LEU A 55 6.32 11.14 9.59
C LEU A 55 6.96 12.29 10.38
N GLY A 56 8.29 12.40 10.40
CA GLY A 56 9.01 13.45 11.12
C GLY A 56 8.92 13.40 12.66
N ASN A 57 8.43 12.30 13.24
CA ASN A 57 8.10 12.23 14.68
C ASN A 57 9.30 12.01 15.63
N MET A 58 10.45 11.57 15.12
CA MET A 58 11.61 11.18 15.92
C MET A 58 12.75 12.18 15.74
N ALA A 59 13.64 12.29 16.73
CA ALA A 59 14.80 13.19 16.65
C ALA A 59 15.65 12.97 15.38
N LYS A 60 15.79 11.72 14.93
CA LYS A 60 16.52 11.37 13.70
C LYS A 60 15.75 11.64 12.41
N SER A 61 14.44 11.84 12.48
CA SER A 61 13.60 12.22 11.33
C SER A 61 13.15 13.68 11.41
N ALA A 62 13.76 14.49 12.28
CA ALA A 62 13.47 15.92 12.34
C ALA A 62 13.76 16.59 10.98
N GLY A 63 12.75 17.24 10.39
CA GLY A 63 12.85 17.84 9.07
C GLY A 63 12.55 16.90 7.89
N ASP A 64 12.23 15.63 8.15
CA ASP A 64 11.79 14.69 7.12
C ASP A 64 10.45 15.13 6.51
N SER A 65 10.28 14.90 5.21
CA SER A 65 9.12 15.33 4.44
C SER A 65 8.92 14.47 3.20
N SER A 66 7.75 14.61 2.55
CA SER A 66 7.46 13.92 1.29
C SER A 66 8.44 14.26 0.18
N ASP A 67 9.07 15.45 0.20
CA ASP A 67 10.05 15.86 -0.80
C ASP A 67 11.38 15.12 -0.65
N VAL A 68 11.84 14.93 0.60
CA VAL A 68 13.03 14.12 0.90
C VAL A 68 12.81 12.68 0.46
N HIS A 69 11.68 12.09 0.87
CA HIS A 69 11.30 10.73 0.49
C HIS A 69 11.11 10.56 -1.03
N PHE A 70 10.59 11.58 -1.73
CA PHE A 70 10.50 11.60 -3.19
C PHE A 70 11.88 11.51 -3.83
N GLU A 71 12.81 12.38 -3.43
CA GLU A 71 14.16 12.42 -3.99
C GLU A 71 14.89 11.09 -3.80
N ASP A 72 14.84 10.53 -2.58
CA ASP A 72 15.44 9.23 -2.26
C ASP A 72 14.86 8.11 -3.12
N THR A 73 13.55 8.12 -3.34
CA THR A 73 12.87 7.09 -4.15
C THR A 73 13.24 7.21 -5.63
N VAL A 74 13.24 8.42 -6.20
CA VAL A 74 13.57 8.63 -7.62
C VAL A 74 15.04 8.29 -7.90
N ARG A 75 15.95 8.71 -7.02
CA ARG A 75 17.37 8.38 -7.11
C ARG A 75 17.62 6.90 -6.91
N GLY A 76 16.95 6.27 -5.95
CA GLY A 76 17.04 4.83 -5.71
C GLY A 76 16.52 3.98 -6.86
N ALA A 77 15.58 4.50 -7.64
CA ALA A 77 15.06 3.88 -8.85
C ALA A 77 15.93 4.14 -10.10
N ASP A 78 17.10 4.77 -9.95
CA ASP A 78 17.98 5.15 -11.06
C ASP A 78 17.23 5.95 -12.14
N TRP A 79 16.35 6.88 -11.71
CA TRP A 79 15.47 7.70 -12.56
C TRP A 79 14.50 6.92 -13.47
N GLY A 80 14.43 5.59 -13.35
CA GLY A 80 13.59 4.72 -14.19
C GLY A 80 12.14 4.57 -13.73
N CYS A 81 11.74 5.28 -12.67
CA CYS A 81 10.36 5.25 -12.16
C CYS A 81 9.48 6.32 -12.80
N GLU A 82 8.16 6.08 -12.79
CA GLU A 82 7.18 7.10 -13.13
C GLU A 82 7.03 8.07 -11.94
N GLN A 83 7.62 9.25 -12.08
CA GLN A 83 7.79 10.18 -10.96
C GLN A 83 6.45 10.70 -10.41
N ASP A 84 5.40 10.81 -11.22
CA ASP A 84 4.07 11.19 -10.75
C ASP A 84 3.47 10.13 -9.81
N VAL A 85 3.71 8.84 -10.10
CA VAL A 85 3.32 7.72 -9.22
C VAL A 85 4.11 7.75 -7.93
N VAL A 86 5.41 8.04 -7.99
CA VAL A 86 6.25 8.20 -6.79
C VAL A 86 5.75 9.36 -5.94
N ARG A 87 5.41 10.50 -6.55
CA ARG A 87 4.87 11.67 -5.85
C ARG A 87 3.58 11.35 -5.13
N LEU A 88 2.67 10.61 -5.77
CA LEU A 88 1.44 10.12 -5.16
C LEU A 88 1.75 9.21 -3.96
N PHE A 89 2.65 8.23 -4.14
CA PHE A 89 3.03 7.27 -3.11
C PHE A 89 3.59 7.95 -1.85
N VAL A 90 4.61 8.81 -1.99
CA VAL A 90 5.27 9.42 -0.82
C VAL A 90 4.37 10.40 -0.08
N SER A 91 3.40 11.01 -0.77
CA SER A 91 2.40 11.91 -0.17
C SER A 91 1.35 11.14 0.63
N LEU A 92 0.98 9.93 0.18
CA LEU A 92 -0.02 9.08 0.84
C LEU A 92 0.58 8.17 1.92
N ALA A 93 1.87 7.86 1.88
CA ALA A 93 2.50 6.95 2.85
C ALA A 93 2.30 7.39 4.32
N PRO A 94 2.46 8.67 4.71
CA PRO A 94 2.14 9.14 6.07
C PRO A 94 0.67 8.96 6.45
N VAL A 95 -0.25 9.15 5.50
CA VAL A 95 -1.70 8.96 5.72
C VAL A 95 -2.00 7.49 5.98
N ALA A 96 -1.42 6.59 5.19
CA ALA A 96 -1.59 5.15 5.34
C ALA A 96 -1.09 4.65 6.71
N VAL A 97 0.09 5.09 7.16
CA VAL A 97 0.59 4.72 8.49
C VAL A 97 -0.35 5.17 9.60
N ARG A 98 -0.88 6.40 9.53
CA ARG A 98 -1.82 6.92 10.53
C ARG A 98 -3.17 6.19 10.54
N GLN A 99 -3.61 5.65 9.41
CA GLN A 99 -4.86 4.89 9.32
C GLN A 99 -4.74 3.49 9.97
N MET A 100 -3.53 2.93 10.01
CA MET A 100 -3.26 1.58 10.54
C MET A 100 -2.72 1.58 11.98
N ALA A 101 -2.39 2.77 12.51
CA ALA A 101 -1.93 2.96 13.89
C ALA A 101 -3.11 2.93 14.87
#